data_AF-A0A7C2SX23-F1
#
_entry.id   AF-A0A7C2SX23-F1
#
_cell.length_a   1.000
_cell.length_b   1.000
_cell.length_c   1.000
_cell.angle_alpha   90.00
_cell.angle_beta   90.00
_cell.angle_gamma   90.00
#
_symmetry.space_group_name_H-M   'P 1'
#
loop_
_entity.id
_entity.type
_entity.pdbx_description
1 polymer ?
#
loop_
_entity_poly.entity_id
_entity_poly.type
_entity_poly.pdbx_seq_one_letter_code
_entity_poly.pdbx_strand_id
1 'polypeptide(L)'
;MNRRRRIRCTIAAVAVILFLWGCAAGTGRIADDRANDRPSGEQETTGYIETAGNEHDGRSFLENIFFRRGAGTEEVVLAFSAIPDDINLTQPVNNVVALALRNTVPSENARERYVPEALSQVRSVSLRHVVKADNPALNVDIELAEIVPYRMNRSGSSVIVAFDTAAGVAAALPVPAGEEPPPTDLTRQEDPVRLHLEEEALLIEEEEPAEFRGERLSIVCQDAHITSVFRLISEVSGYNIVADPEVDQKLTLHMRNVPWDQALDTILEVNGLGMTTRGKVITVMPLATMEEAEEKRQEKNVSAGRVRQLSIEAKIVEVNTSFAREIGVRWGYGYLDTWGKRDIGFMFGSSAYAKDSTELAKLPHGIGISDSNIAVNFPSSASIVAPALGIIAGSSKFVLDAKLEALETLGDGKIISSPKVTTVENKKAIISQGEEIPYVIRKEEGGTPTTEFKEAALSLEVTPQITAEGKISMIIIANNNYADWQKVESLGLETPPLITSRVESTVVVNDSDTIVLGGVYKSTEVSGESGIPWLSRIPVLGWLFKAQSVQKDQRELLIFITPRILGDTFAR
;
A
#
# COMPACT_ATOMS: atom_id res chain seq x y z
N MET A 1 -6.42 -31.75 81.44
CA MET A 1 -7.49 -30.79 81.15
C MET A 1 -6.85 -29.45 80.79
N ASN A 2 -6.65 -29.14 79.50
CA ASN A 2 -7.54 -28.37 78.59
C ASN A 2 -7.67 -26.88 78.99
N ARG A 3 -7.32 -25.86 78.19
CA ARG A 3 -7.25 -25.72 76.71
C ARG A 3 -6.11 -24.76 76.28
N ARG A 4 -5.26 -25.25 75.37
CA ARG A 4 -4.46 -24.46 74.41
C ARG A 4 -5.24 -24.32 73.10
N ARG A 5 -4.85 -23.32 72.28
CA ARG A 5 -5.14 -23.10 70.83
C ARG A 5 -6.39 -22.28 70.49
N ARG A 6 -6.17 -21.04 70.00
CA ARG A 6 -6.62 -20.51 68.68
C ARG A 6 -6.45 -18.98 68.62
N ILE A 7 -5.22 -18.50 68.40
CA ILE A 7 -4.94 -17.17 67.78
C ILE A 7 -3.61 -17.29 67.01
N ARG A 8 -3.58 -18.15 65.99
CA ARG A 8 -2.51 -18.24 64.95
C ARG A 8 -3.11 -18.97 63.74
N CYS A 9 -3.97 -18.30 62.97
CA CYS A 9 -4.41 -18.78 61.65
C CYS A 9 -5.16 -17.67 60.88
N THR A 10 -4.47 -16.58 60.52
CA THR A 10 -5.02 -15.59 59.56
C THR A 10 -3.95 -14.72 58.87
N ILE A 11 -2.68 -15.13 58.85
CA ILE A 11 -1.62 -14.45 58.07
C ILE A 11 -0.69 -15.49 57.42
N ALA A 12 -1.28 -16.55 56.84
CA ALA A 12 -0.52 -17.60 56.16
C ALA A 12 -1.08 -17.98 54.77
N ALA A 13 -2.06 -17.23 54.25
CA ALA A 13 -2.66 -17.49 52.92
C ALA A 13 -2.31 -16.45 51.85
N VAL A 14 -1.54 -15.40 52.18
CA VAL A 14 -1.17 -14.33 51.23
C VAL A 14 0.32 -14.41 50.81
N ALA A 15 1.12 -15.29 51.42
CA ALA A 15 2.56 -15.39 51.14
C ALA A 15 2.97 -16.52 50.18
N VAL A 16 2.03 -17.29 49.62
CA VAL A 16 2.34 -18.45 48.74
C VAL A 16 2.22 -18.12 47.24
N ILE A 17 1.67 -16.96 46.85
CA ILE A 17 1.57 -16.56 45.43
C ILE A 17 2.78 -15.74 44.95
N LEU A 18 3.66 -15.28 45.85
CA LEU A 18 4.85 -14.48 45.52
C LEU A 18 6.16 -15.26 45.38
N PHE A 19 6.15 -16.60 45.37
CA PHE A 19 7.37 -17.43 45.29
C PHE A 19 7.53 -18.28 44.01
N LEU A 20 6.78 -17.98 42.94
CA LEU A 20 6.94 -18.62 41.62
C LEU A 20 7.41 -17.66 40.50
N TRP A 21 8.08 -16.56 40.87
CA TRP A 21 8.74 -15.64 39.93
C TRP A 21 10.27 -15.58 40.14
N GLY A 22 10.86 -16.71 40.53
CA GLY A 22 12.29 -16.85 40.80
C GLY A 22 12.91 -18.03 40.07
N CYS A 23 12.78 -18.09 38.74
CA CYS A 23 13.63 -18.92 37.87
C CYS A 23 13.34 -18.60 36.39
N ALA A 24 14.09 -17.64 35.83
CA ALA A 24 14.52 -17.59 34.41
C ALA A 24 15.09 -16.20 34.08
N ALA A 25 16.15 -15.78 34.76
CA ALA A 25 17.02 -14.72 34.27
C ALA A 25 18.43 -14.98 34.78
N GLY A 26 19.30 -15.46 33.90
CA GLY A 26 20.70 -15.70 34.23
C GLY A 26 21.41 -16.58 33.21
N THR A 27 21.86 -15.98 32.11
CA THR A 27 23.21 -16.19 31.56
C THR A 27 23.43 -15.18 30.43
N GLY A 28 24.11 -14.09 30.76
CA GLY A 28 24.71 -13.20 29.78
C GLY A 28 25.99 -12.65 30.39
N ARG A 29 27.14 -13.10 29.91
CA ARG A 29 28.42 -12.43 30.14
C ARG A 29 29.50 -12.85 29.15
N ILE A 30 30.27 -11.82 28.76
CA ILE A 30 31.65 -11.78 28.17
C ILE A 30 31.65 -11.87 26.62
N ALA A 31 32.26 -10.97 25.85
CA ALA A 31 33.43 -10.08 26.04
C ALA A 31 33.31 -8.79 25.18
N ASP A 32 33.74 -7.62 25.65
CA ASP A 32 35.05 -6.93 25.40
C ASP A 32 35.07 -6.12 24.08
N ASP A 33 35.69 -4.95 23.91
CA ASP A 33 36.41 -3.98 24.75
C ASP A 33 36.88 -2.83 23.82
N ARG A 34 37.38 -1.73 24.41
CA ARG A 34 38.10 -0.56 23.85
C ARG A 34 37.25 0.65 23.44
N ALA A 35 37.16 1.73 24.22
CA ALA A 35 38.18 2.67 24.74
C ALA A 35 38.81 3.59 23.67
N ASN A 36 38.51 4.90 23.75
CA ASN A 36 39.55 5.93 23.68
C ASN A 36 39.10 7.26 24.34
N ASP A 37 39.92 7.72 25.27
CA ASP A 37 39.94 9.05 25.90
C ASP A 37 40.34 10.15 24.90
N ARG A 38 39.90 11.41 25.12
CA ARG A 38 40.74 12.58 25.52
C ARG A 38 40.04 13.96 25.38
N PRO A 39 40.56 15.05 26.03
CA PRO A 39 39.75 16.03 26.78
C PRO A 39 39.88 17.51 26.31
N SER A 40 39.40 18.44 27.18
CA SER A 40 39.53 19.92 27.21
C SER A 40 38.61 20.71 26.26
N GLY A 41 37.91 21.79 26.61
CA GLY A 41 37.90 22.68 27.77
C GLY A 41 38.02 24.13 27.28
N GLU A 42 37.00 24.99 27.45
CA GLU A 42 37.15 26.46 27.64
C GLU A 42 35.80 27.17 27.84
N GLN A 43 35.84 28.20 28.69
CA GLN A 43 34.71 29.05 29.10
C GLN A 43 34.56 30.29 28.19
N GLU A 44 33.30 30.64 27.94
CA GLU A 44 32.68 31.97 27.82
C GLU A 44 33.33 33.09 27.00
N THR A 45 32.61 33.54 25.96
CA THR A 45 32.29 34.98 25.76
C THR A 45 30.92 35.16 25.09
N THR A 46 30.17 36.14 25.58
CA THR A 46 28.80 36.57 25.26
C THR A 46 28.63 37.15 23.85
N GLY A 47 27.50 36.81 23.22
CA GLY A 47 26.93 37.52 22.07
C GLY A 47 25.44 37.19 21.94
N TYR A 48 24.60 38.21 22.05
CA TYR A 48 23.14 38.11 21.91
C TYR A 48 22.75 37.47 20.56
N ILE A 49 22.00 36.37 20.61
CA ILE A 49 21.16 35.88 19.50
C ILE A 49 19.80 35.45 20.06
N GLU A 50 18.77 35.84 19.32
CA GLU A 50 17.35 35.54 19.49
C GLU A 50 17.08 34.11 19.95
N THR A 51 16.27 33.96 21.00
CA THR A 51 15.73 32.67 21.44
C THR A 51 14.74 32.13 20.41
N ALA A 52 15.27 31.42 19.42
CA ALA A 52 14.57 30.29 18.80
C ALA A 52 14.43 29.20 19.87
N GLY A 53 13.21 28.69 20.06
CA GLY A 53 12.92 27.63 21.03
C GLY A 53 13.71 26.36 20.72
N ASN A 54 14.36 25.84 21.75
CA ASN A 54 15.19 24.62 21.74
C ASN A 54 14.54 23.42 21.04
N GLU A 55 15.24 22.87 20.06
CA GLU A 55 15.27 21.43 19.77
C GLU A 55 15.72 20.69 21.03
N HIS A 56 14.86 19.81 21.57
CA HIS A 56 15.24 18.56 22.25
C HIS A 56 13.97 17.83 22.75
N ASP A 57 13.20 17.23 21.84
CA ASP A 57 12.34 16.09 22.20
C ASP A 57 11.83 15.23 21.02
N GLY A 58 12.29 15.46 19.78
CA GLY A 58 11.81 14.70 18.61
C GLY A 58 10.29 14.82 18.34
N ARG A 59 9.65 15.87 18.86
CA ARG A 59 8.20 16.13 18.70
C ARG A 59 7.95 17.05 17.50
N SER A 60 6.85 16.82 16.80
CA SER A 60 6.36 17.70 15.74
C SER A 60 5.51 18.82 16.34
N PHE A 61 5.70 20.06 15.88
CA PHE A 61 4.85 21.19 16.28
C PHE A 61 3.95 21.60 15.11
N LEU A 62 2.66 21.77 15.36
CA LEU A 62 1.75 22.40 14.40
C LEU A 62 1.95 23.93 14.49
N GLU A 63 2.64 24.47 13.49
CA GLU A 63 3.02 25.88 13.43
C GLU A 63 1.85 26.75 12.97
N ASN A 64 1.17 26.35 11.89
CA ASN A 64 0.08 27.15 11.34
C ASN A 64 -0.93 26.33 10.52
N ILE A 65 -2.12 26.90 10.34
CA ILE A 65 -3.18 26.36 9.49
C ILE A 65 -3.57 27.42 8.46
N PHE A 66 -3.42 27.09 7.18
CA PHE A 66 -3.82 27.95 6.07
C PHE A 66 -4.98 27.34 5.29
N PHE A 67 -5.77 28.21 4.67
CA PHE A 67 -6.87 27.84 3.81
C PHE A 67 -6.58 28.33 2.40
N ARG A 68 -6.74 27.46 1.41
CA ARG A 68 -6.57 27.80 0.00
C ARG A 68 -7.76 27.32 -0.79
N ARG A 69 -8.08 28.03 -1.86
CA ARG A 69 -9.10 27.63 -2.84
C ARG A 69 -8.39 27.28 -4.14
N GLY A 70 -8.43 26.02 -4.53
CA GLY A 70 -7.89 25.49 -5.78
C GLY A 70 -8.95 25.45 -6.89
N ALA A 71 -8.54 24.99 -8.07
CA ALA A 71 -9.43 24.80 -9.21
C ALA A 71 -10.37 23.59 -8.96
N GLY A 72 -11.51 23.85 -8.32
CA GLY A 72 -12.50 22.82 -8.00
C GLY A 72 -12.31 22.15 -6.62
N THR A 73 -11.28 22.52 -5.86
CA THR A 73 -10.99 22.01 -4.51
C THR A 73 -10.90 23.14 -3.48
N GLU A 74 -11.24 22.84 -2.23
CA GLU A 74 -10.91 23.67 -1.07
C GLU A 74 -9.90 22.93 -0.19
N GLU A 75 -8.79 23.59 0.14
CA GLU A 75 -7.63 22.96 0.75
C GLU A 75 -7.38 23.52 2.15
N VAL A 76 -7.23 22.61 3.11
CA VAL A 76 -6.75 22.90 4.46
C VAL A 76 -5.29 22.48 4.53
N VAL A 77 -4.39 23.45 4.69
CA VAL A 77 -2.94 23.24 4.75
C VAL A 77 -2.48 23.37 6.20
N LEU A 78 -1.97 22.28 6.75
CA LEU A 78 -1.40 22.20 8.09
C LEU A 78 0.12 22.25 7.96
N ALA A 79 0.75 23.30 8.46
CA ALA A 79 2.20 23.48 8.44
C ALA A 79 2.82 23.02 9.77
N PHE A 80 3.84 22.18 9.69
CA PHE A 80 4.54 21.62 10.84
C PHE A 80 6.02 22.00 10.85
N SER A 81 6.63 21.97 12.03
CA SER A 81 8.08 22.11 12.19
C SER A 81 8.84 20.89 11.61
N ALA A 82 8.25 19.70 11.75
CA ALA A 82 8.68 18.44 11.16
C ALA A 82 7.43 17.58 10.91
N ILE A 83 7.38 16.80 9.83
CA ILE A 83 6.19 15.99 9.51
C ILE A 83 5.93 14.98 10.64
N PRO A 84 4.69 14.85 11.15
CA PRO A 84 4.34 13.79 12.10
C PRO A 84 4.53 12.39 11.51
N ASP A 85 5.12 11.48 12.28
CA ASP A 85 5.41 10.10 11.84
C ASP A 85 4.15 9.28 11.51
N ASP A 86 3.04 9.53 12.23
CA ASP A 86 1.76 8.85 12.05
C ASP A 86 0.62 9.87 11.94
N ILE A 87 0.03 9.93 10.74
CA ILE A 87 -1.06 10.83 10.35
C ILE A 87 -2.20 9.94 9.86
N ASN A 88 -3.30 9.91 10.60
CA ASN A 88 -4.47 9.11 10.26
C ASN A 88 -5.69 10.01 10.04
N LEU A 89 -6.26 9.95 8.84
CA LEU A 89 -7.42 10.72 8.43
C LEU A 89 -8.66 9.81 8.45
N THR A 90 -9.64 10.12 9.30
CA THR A 90 -10.84 9.29 9.46
C THR A 90 -11.87 9.60 8.38
N GLN A 91 -12.76 8.65 8.10
CA GLN A 91 -13.94 8.92 7.28
C GLN A 91 -14.84 9.98 7.96
N PRO A 92 -15.53 10.84 7.19
CA PRO A 92 -16.40 11.87 7.72
C PRO A 92 -17.57 11.25 8.49
N VAL A 93 -17.71 11.60 9.77
CA VAL A 93 -18.86 11.25 10.60
C VAL A 93 -19.55 12.55 11.00
N ASN A 94 -20.84 12.69 10.68
CA ASN A 94 -21.62 13.91 10.91
C ASN A 94 -20.99 15.17 10.27
N ASN A 95 -20.53 15.07 9.02
CA ASN A 95 -19.80 16.11 8.28
C ASN A 95 -18.48 16.55 8.93
N VAL A 96 -17.93 15.79 9.88
CA VAL A 96 -16.64 16.08 10.50
C VAL A 96 -15.61 15.05 10.05
N VAL A 97 -14.53 15.52 9.45
CA VAL A 97 -13.34 14.72 9.14
C VAL A 97 -12.31 14.96 10.24
N ALA A 98 -11.92 13.91 10.96
CA ALA A 98 -10.92 14.01 12.01
C ALA A 98 -9.56 13.54 11.49
N LEU A 99 -8.53 14.33 11.79
CA LEU A 99 -7.14 14.01 11.52
C LEU A 99 -6.42 13.81 12.85
N ALA A 100 -6.02 12.56 13.12
CA ALA A 100 -5.26 12.21 14.31
C ALA A 100 -3.76 12.30 14.01
N LEU A 101 -3.06 13.15 14.75
CA LEU A 101 -1.62 13.40 14.64
C LEU A 101 -0.94 12.90 15.91
N ARG A 102 -0.08 11.89 15.79
CA ARG A 102 0.68 11.37 16.94
C ARG A 102 1.97 12.14 17.14
N ASN A 103 2.39 12.25 18.40
CA ASN A 103 3.60 12.97 18.81
C ASN A 103 3.64 14.42 18.31
N THR A 104 2.46 15.05 18.19
CA THR A 104 2.31 16.40 17.67
C THR A 104 1.67 17.30 18.72
N VAL A 105 2.23 18.49 18.90
CA VAL A 105 1.72 19.49 19.84
C VAL A 105 1.40 20.79 19.08
N PRO A 106 0.29 21.47 19.38
CA PRO A 106 0.04 22.80 18.83
C PRO A 106 1.11 23.80 19.30
N SER A 107 1.56 24.69 18.42
CA SER A 107 2.45 25.80 18.81
C SER A 107 1.76 26.74 19.82
N GLU A 108 2.54 27.52 20.58
CA GLU A 108 1.98 28.48 21.57
C GLU A 108 1.02 29.51 20.94
N ASN A 109 1.13 29.75 19.64
CA ASN A 109 0.31 30.69 18.89
C ASN A 109 -0.90 30.03 18.18
N ALA A 110 -1.08 28.71 18.30
CA ALA A 110 -2.17 27.99 17.66
C ALA A 110 -3.51 28.31 18.34
N ARG A 111 -4.56 28.50 17.53
CA ARG A 111 -5.92 28.78 18.01
C ARG A 111 -6.67 27.47 18.22
N GLU A 112 -7.58 27.43 19.20
CA GLU A 112 -8.45 26.26 19.41
C GLU A 112 -9.42 26.03 18.24
N ARG A 113 -9.80 27.10 17.52
CA ARG A 113 -10.69 27.03 16.36
C ARG A 113 -10.31 28.06 15.29
N TYR A 114 -10.33 27.62 14.04
CA TYR A 114 -10.09 28.40 12.83
C TYR A 114 -11.36 28.37 11.96
N VAL A 115 -11.79 29.52 11.47
CA VAL A 115 -12.97 29.65 10.59
C VAL A 115 -12.51 30.35 9.32
N PRO A 116 -12.56 29.69 8.15
CA PRO A 116 -12.17 30.33 6.89
C PRO A 116 -13.23 31.34 6.45
N GLU A 117 -12.82 32.53 6.00
CA GLU A 117 -13.74 33.57 5.52
C GLU A 117 -14.14 33.39 4.05
N ALA A 118 -13.32 32.68 3.26
CA ALA A 118 -13.46 32.58 1.79
C ALA A 118 -13.76 31.16 1.26
N LEU A 119 -13.93 30.19 2.16
CA LEU A 119 -14.24 28.80 1.83
C LEU A 119 -15.72 28.53 2.06
N SER A 120 -16.32 27.75 1.15
CA SER A 120 -17.74 27.42 1.13
C SER A 120 -18.02 26.01 1.65
N GLN A 121 -17.06 25.09 1.48
CA GLN A 121 -17.17 23.68 1.86
C GLN A 121 -16.60 23.41 3.25
N VAL A 122 -15.48 24.02 3.60
CA VAL A 122 -14.88 23.90 4.93
C VAL A 122 -15.46 24.99 5.84
N ARG A 123 -16.21 24.59 6.88
CA ARG A 123 -16.88 25.51 7.80
C ARG A 123 -16.01 25.94 8.96
N SER A 124 -15.30 25.00 9.58
CA SER A 124 -14.33 25.32 10.62
C SER A 124 -13.33 24.19 10.83
N VAL A 125 -12.18 24.53 11.39
CA VAL A 125 -11.16 23.57 11.82
C VAL A 125 -10.89 23.78 13.30
N SER A 126 -11.08 22.76 14.13
CA SER A 126 -10.84 22.83 15.58
C SER A 126 -9.74 21.88 16.01
N LEU A 127 -8.92 22.35 16.95
CA LEU A 127 -7.84 21.58 17.55
C LEU A 127 -8.31 20.98 18.88
N ARG A 128 -8.29 19.65 18.99
CA ARG A 128 -8.56 18.92 20.24
C ARG A 128 -7.31 18.17 20.68
N HIS A 129 -6.73 18.63 21.78
CA HIS A 129 -5.58 17.99 22.38
C HIS A 129 -6.00 16.76 23.19
N VAL A 130 -5.35 15.62 22.95
CA VAL A 130 -5.50 14.40 23.73
C VAL A 130 -4.27 14.28 24.64
N VAL A 131 -4.41 14.71 25.89
CA VAL A 131 -3.30 14.69 26.86
C VAL A 131 -3.05 13.25 27.35
N LYS A 132 -1.94 12.65 26.90
CA LYS A 132 -1.24 11.55 27.58
C LYS A 132 0.22 11.97 27.75
N ALA A 133 0.70 12.01 28.99
CA ALA A 133 1.99 12.61 29.38
C ALA A 133 3.21 12.07 28.62
N ASP A 134 3.17 10.82 28.14
CA ASP A 134 4.27 10.16 27.42
C ASP A 134 4.08 10.09 25.89
N ASN A 135 2.92 10.50 25.35
CA ASN A 135 2.67 10.50 23.90
C ASN A 135 1.56 11.52 23.54
N PRO A 136 1.91 12.80 23.30
CA PRO A 136 0.93 13.82 22.96
C PRO A 136 0.30 13.51 21.60
N ALA A 137 -1.03 13.50 21.52
CA ALA A 137 -1.74 13.36 20.26
C ALA A 137 -2.64 14.58 20.04
N LEU A 138 -2.56 15.16 18.85
CA LEU A 138 -3.38 16.28 18.43
C LEU A 138 -4.42 15.78 17.43
N ASN A 139 -5.70 15.94 17.76
CA ASN A 139 -6.78 15.70 16.82
C ASN A 139 -7.20 17.03 16.19
N VAL A 140 -7.22 17.08 14.87
CA VAL A 140 -7.71 18.21 14.08
C VAL A 140 -9.05 17.81 13.48
N ASP A 141 -10.13 18.44 13.92
CA ASP A 141 -11.46 18.18 13.37
C ASP A 141 -11.80 19.24 12.34
N ILE A 142 -12.10 18.81 11.12
CA ILE A 142 -12.50 19.65 9.99
C ILE A 142 -14.00 19.46 9.79
N GLU A 143 -14.78 20.50 10.11
CA GLU A 143 -16.23 20.53 9.93
C GLU A 143 -16.57 21.00 8.51
N LEU A 144 -17.31 20.18 7.77
CA LEU A 144 -17.71 20.42 6.38
C LEU A 144 -19.18 20.87 6.30
N ALA A 145 -19.51 21.62 5.25
CA ALA A 145 -20.90 21.96 4.93
C ALA A 145 -21.70 20.72 4.51
N GLU A 146 -21.11 19.87 3.67
CA GLU A 146 -21.65 18.58 3.21
C GLU A 146 -20.54 17.53 3.03
N ILE A 147 -20.91 16.26 2.95
CA ILE A 147 -19.93 15.17 2.76
C ILE A 147 -19.48 15.14 1.30
N VAL A 148 -18.20 15.42 1.07
CA VAL A 148 -17.58 15.43 -0.27
C VAL A 148 -16.35 14.54 -0.30
N PRO A 149 -15.95 14.02 -1.48
CA PRO A 149 -14.67 13.34 -1.63
C PRO A 149 -13.51 14.25 -1.23
N TYR A 150 -12.48 13.66 -0.62
CA TYR A 150 -11.31 14.38 -0.16
C TYR A 150 -10.04 13.58 -0.46
N ARG A 151 -8.93 14.29 -0.61
CA ARG A 151 -7.60 13.74 -0.84
C ARG A 151 -6.62 14.39 0.12
N MET A 152 -5.67 13.60 0.63
CA MET A 152 -4.60 14.09 1.48
C MET A 152 -3.28 13.96 0.74
N ASN A 153 -2.54 15.06 0.63
CA ASN A 153 -1.20 15.08 0.09
C ASN A 153 -0.20 15.57 1.14
N ARG A 154 1.02 15.04 1.11
CA ARG A 154 2.13 15.44 1.98
C ARG A 154 3.15 16.15 1.12
N SER A 155 3.47 17.40 1.45
CA SER A 155 4.44 18.20 0.69
C SER A 155 5.35 18.95 1.65
N GLY A 156 6.64 18.60 1.64
CA GLY A 156 7.62 19.11 2.60
C GLY A 156 7.12 18.92 4.05
N SER A 157 7.24 19.95 4.88
CA SER A 157 6.75 19.94 6.27
C SER A 157 5.24 20.23 6.42
N SER A 158 4.46 20.12 5.34
CA SER A 158 3.02 20.44 5.34
C SER A 158 2.14 19.25 4.94
N VAL A 159 0.97 19.15 5.57
CA VAL A 159 -0.11 18.22 5.20
C VAL A 159 -1.25 19.01 4.59
N ILE A 160 -1.62 18.67 3.36
CA ILE A 160 -2.69 19.34 2.61
C ILE A 160 -3.87 18.38 2.52
N VAL A 161 -5.03 18.78 3.04
CA VAL A 161 -6.29 18.06 2.88
C VAL A 161 -7.17 18.83 1.92
N ALA A 162 -7.36 18.29 0.71
CA ALA A 162 -8.14 18.87 -0.37
C ALA A 162 -9.53 18.24 -0.41
N PHE A 163 -10.58 19.06 -0.36
CA PHE A 163 -11.98 18.67 -0.46
C PHE A 163 -12.52 19.08 -1.83
N ASP A 164 -13.14 18.15 -2.56
CA ASP A 164 -13.74 18.47 -3.86
C ASP A 164 -15.01 19.33 -3.64
N THR A 165 -15.14 20.41 -4.40
CA THR A 165 -16.33 21.27 -4.36
C THR A 165 -17.36 20.82 -5.41
N ALA A 166 -18.63 21.18 -5.24
CA ALA A 166 -19.67 20.92 -6.25
C ALA A 166 -19.29 21.46 -7.66
N ALA A 167 -18.48 22.52 -7.73
CA ALA A 167 -17.94 23.05 -8.99
C ALA A 167 -16.82 22.18 -9.59
N GLY A 168 -16.02 21.50 -8.77
CA GLY A 168 -14.98 20.55 -9.20
C GLY A 168 -15.54 19.22 -9.70
N VAL A 169 -16.64 18.74 -9.10
CA VAL A 169 -17.33 17.53 -9.55
C VAL A 169 -18.00 17.74 -10.92
N ALA A 170 -18.48 18.95 -11.21
CA ALA A 170 -19.02 19.31 -12.53
C ALA A 170 -17.93 19.42 -13.62
N ALA A 171 -16.67 19.71 -13.26
CA ALA A 171 -15.53 19.78 -14.18
C ALA A 171 -14.91 18.41 -14.50
N ALA A 172 -15.29 17.35 -13.79
CA ALA A 172 -14.81 15.98 -14.00
C ALA A 172 -15.69 15.14 -14.95
N LEU A 173 -16.79 15.71 -15.47
CA LEU A 173 -17.49 15.13 -16.63
C LEU A 173 -16.68 15.43 -17.90
N PRO A 174 -16.61 14.51 -18.88
CA PRO A 174 -15.72 14.67 -20.01
C PRO A 174 -16.20 15.84 -20.89
N VAL A 175 -15.37 16.88 -20.98
CA VAL A 175 -15.53 17.94 -21.98
C VAL A 175 -15.28 17.32 -23.36
N PRO A 176 -16.17 17.49 -24.35
CA PRO A 176 -15.94 17.04 -25.71
C PRO A 176 -14.79 17.85 -26.32
N ALA A 177 -13.97 17.17 -27.12
CA ALA A 177 -12.77 17.71 -27.73
C ALA A 177 -13.01 19.03 -28.47
N GLY A 178 -12.18 20.03 -28.15
CA GLY A 178 -11.97 21.21 -28.98
C GLY A 178 -12.26 22.53 -28.28
N GLU A 179 -11.39 22.95 -27.36
CA GLU A 179 -11.00 24.37 -27.23
C GLU A 179 -9.79 24.50 -26.31
N GLU A 180 -8.70 25.05 -26.86
CA GLU A 180 -7.47 25.38 -26.16
C GLU A 180 -7.66 26.67 -25.34
N PRO A 181 -7.25 26.73 -24.06
CA PRO A 181 -7.29 27.98 -23.31
C PRO A 181 -6.09 28.89 -23.65
N PRO A 182 -6.24 30.22 -23.57
CA PRO A 182 -5.21 31.18 -23.96
C PRO A 182 -4.05 31.24 -22.96
N PRO A 183 -2.85 31.70 -23.37
CA PRO A 183 -1.70 31.73 -22.50
C PRO A 183 -1.85 32.89 -21.50
N THR A 184 -1.65 32.60 -20.22
CA THR A 184 -1.37 33.63 -19.21
C THR A 184 0.05 33.46 -18.71
N ASP A 185 0.77 34.56 -18.85
CA ASP A 185 2.21 34.72 -18.71
C ASP A 185 2.62 34.97 -17.23
N LEU A 186 3.73 34.33 -16.85
CA LEU A 186 4.67 34.62 -15.74
C LEU A 186 4.16 34.71 -14.28
N THR A 187 4.56 33.74 -13.47
CA THR A 187 5.77 33.91 -12.64
C THR A 187 6.31 32.57 -12.15
N ARG A 188 7.55 32.31 -12.56
CA ARG A 188 8.37 31.13 -12.30
C ARG A 188 8.97 31.23 -10.90
N GLN A 189 8.57 30.34 -9.99
CA GLN A 189 9.32 30.00 -8.79
C GLN A 189 9.72 28.53 -8.92
N GLU A 190 11.03 28.29 -8.89
CA GLU A 190 11.64 27.01 -9.19
C GLU A 190 11.46 26.06 -7.99
N ASP A 191 10.65 25.03 -8.17
CA ASP A 191 10.45 23.95 -7.20
C ASP A 191 11.63 22.96 -7.25
N PRO A 192 12.21 22.57 -6.10
CA PRO A 192 13.41 21.72 -6.01
C PRO A 192 13.17 20.24 -6.32
N VAL A 193 11.95 19.86 -6.72
CA VAL A 193 11.59 18.47 -7.08
C VAL A 193 11.95 18.14 -8.54
N ARG A 194 12.31 19.15 -9.33
CA ARG A 194 12.70 18.95 -10.74
C ARG A 194 14.02 18.20 -10.90
N LEU A 195 14.90 18.21 -9.89
CA LEU A 195 16.24 17.62 -10.01
C LEU A 195 16.26 16.08 -10.06
N HIS A 196 15.29 15.39 -9.46
CA HIS A 196 15.29 13.92 -9.42
C HIS A 196 14.49 13.27 -10.56
N LEU A 197 13.61 14.04 -11.22
CA LEU A 197 12.92 13.62 -12.44
C LEU A 197 13.71 14.00 -13.71
N GLU A 198 14.67 14.93 -13.61
CA GLU A 198 15.61 15.24 -14.69
C GLU A 198 16.77 14.23 -14.79
N GLU A 199 17.11 13.50 -13.72
CA GLU A 199 18.16 12.46 -13.78
C GLU A 199 17.68 11.14 -14.42
N GLU A 200 16.41 10.75 -14.30
CA GLU A 200 15.84 9.60 -15.04
C GLU A 200 15.46 9.94 -16.49
N ALA A 201 15.20 11.21 -16.80
CA ALA A 201 15.03 11.68 -18.18
C ALA A 201 16.37 11.70 -18.97
N LEU A 202 17.51 11.60 -18.26
CA LEU A 202 18.85 11.61 -18.85
C LEU A 202 19.37 10.23 -19.30
N LEU A 203 18.56 9.17 -19.12
CA LEU A 203 18.83 7.82 -19.62
C LEU A 203 17.87 7.41 -20.75
N ILE A 204 17.26 8.39 -21.42
CA ILE A 204 16.94 8.19 -22.83
C ILE A 204 18.31 8.11 -23.50
N GLU A 205 18.69 6.94 -23.98
CA GLU A 205 19.73 6.85 -25.02
C GLU A 205 19.26 7.79 -26.13
N GLU A 206 19.80 9.01 -26.16
CA GLU A 206 19.70 9.86 -27.35
C GLU A 206 20.24 8.97 -28.46
N GLU A 207 19.37 8.51 -29.37
CA GLU A 207 19.82 7.89 -30.60
C GLU A 207 20.76 8.90 -31.23
N GLU A 208 22.07 8.65 -31.12
CA GLU A 208 23.11 9.48 -31.72
C GLU A 208 22.66 9.80 -33.15
N PRO A 209 22.57 11.09 -33.53
CA PRO A 209 22.00 11.46 -34.82
C PRO A 209 22.76 10.71 -35.89
N ALA A 210 22.05 9.85 -36.64
CA ALA A 210 22.64 8.99 -37.64
C ALA A 210 23.61 9.82 -38.50
N GLU A 211 24.91 9.51 -38.43
CA GLU A 211 25.90 10.25 -39.21
C GLU A 211 25.66 9.99 -40.70
N PHE A 212 24.92 10.90 -41.34
CA PHE A 212 24.67 10.86 -42.77
C PHE A 212 25.98 11.17 -43.51
N ARG A 213 26.55 10.15 -44.15
CA ARG A 213 27.88 10.19 -44.82
C ARG A 213 27.76 10.12 -46.33
N GLY A 214 26.53 10.11 -46.87
CA GLY A 214 26.26 10.04 -48.29
C GLY A 214 26.78 11.24 -49.09
N GLU A 215 27.09 11.00 -50.36
CA GLU A 215 27.36 12.06 -51.33
C GLU A 215 26.19 13.05 -51.39
N ARG A 216 26.51 14.35 -51.45
CA ARG A 216 25.51 15.41 -51.39
C ARG A 216 24.83 15.59 -52.74
N LEU A 217 23.51 15.61 -52.73
CA LEU A 217 22.66 15.81 -53.89
C LEU A 217 21.82 17.09 -53.79
N SER A 218 21.40 17.59 -54.94
CA SER A 218 20.40 18.64 -55.05
C SER A 218 19.35 18.20 -56.06
N ILE A 219 18.12 17.97 -55.60
CA ILE A 219 17.02 17.45 -56.41
C ILE A 219 15.84 18.41 -56.30
N VAL A 220 15.26 18.76 -57.44
CA VAL A 220 14.01 19.53 -57.51
C VAL A 220 13.04 18.73 -58.38
N CYS A 221 11.93 18.31 -57.79
CA CYS A 221 10.90 17.54 -58.46
C CYS A 221 9.53 18.06 -58.04
N GLN A 222 8.60 18.12 -58.99
CA GLN A 222 7.22 18.52 -58.77
C GLN A 222 6.31 17.47 -59.43
N ASP A 223 5.39 16.92 -58.65
CA ASP A 223 4.47 15.85 -59.09
C ASP A 223 5.16 14.65 -59.76
N ALA A 224 6.35 14.27 -59.26
CA ALA A 224 7.13 13.16 -59.81
C ALA A 224 6.78 11.82 -59.14
N HIS A 225 6.78 10.71 -59.89
CA HIS A 225 6.65 9.38 -59.29
C HIS A 225 7.84 9.09 -58.37
N ILE A 226 7.59 8.57 -57.17
CA ILE A 226 8.63 8.29 -56.18
C ILE A 226 9.71 7.34 -56.69
N THR A 227 9.34 6.38 -57.56
CA THR A 227 10.28 5.47 -58.25
C THR A 227 11.30 6.20 -59.13
N SER A 228 10.92 7.34 -59.71
CA SER A 228 11.84 8.16 -60.51
C SER A 228 12.87 8.86 -59.62
N VAL A 229 12.46 9.26 -58.42
CA VAL A 229 13.36 9.85 -57.41
C VAL A 229 14.32 8.80 -56.87
N PHE A 230 13.84 7.59 -56.56
CA PHE A 230 14.70 6.46 -56.18
C PHE A 230 15.72 6.10 -57.26
N ARG A 231 15.37 6.20 -58.54
CA ARG A 231 16.33 6.00 -59.63
C ARG A 231 17.46 7.04 -59.63
N LEU A 232 17.14 8.32 -59.37
CA LEU A 232 18.14 9.38 -59.26
C LEU A 232 19.06 9.15 -58.05
N ILE A 233 18.49 8.75 -56.91
CA ILE A 233 19.26 8.43 -55.72
C ILE A 233 20.14 7.20 -55.96
N SER A 234 19.65 6.18 -56.68
CA SER A 234 20.41 4.99 -57.06
C SER A 234 21.64 5.31 -57.92
N GLU A 235 21.51 6.26 -58.85
CA GLU A 235 22.60 6.69 -59.73
C GLU A 235 23.71 7.44 -58.97
N VAL A 236 23.35 8.25 -57.98
CA VAL A 236 24.30 9.02 -57.15
C VAL A 236 24.90 8.18 -56.02
N SER A 237 24.09 7.38 -55.33
CA SER A 237 24.54 6.56 -54.19
C SER A 237 25.36 5.33 -54.60
N GLY A 238 25.21 4.89 -55.85
CA GLY A 238 25.77 3.63 -56.33
C GLY A 238 25.05 2.37 -55.79
N TYR A 239 23.98 2.50 -55.00
CA TYR A 239 23.14 1.38 -54.56
C TYR A 239 22.05 1.09 -55.59
N ASN A 240 21.69 -0.18 -55.75
CA ASN A 240 20.54 -0.57 -56.57
C ASN A 240 19.27 -0.49 -55.72
N ILE A 241 18.38 0.45 -56.01
CA ILE A 241 17.11 0.59 -55.27
C ILE A 241 16.00 -0.15 -56.04
N VAL A 242 15.31 -1.08 -55.36
CA VAL A 242 14.17 -1.84 -55.89
C VAL A 242 12.94 -1.44 -55.09
N ALA A 243 11.95 -0.84 -55.75
CA ALA A 243 10.67 -0.51 -55.13
C ALA A 243 9.63 -1.60 -55.41
N ASP A 244 8.85 -1.94 -54.40
CA ASP A 244 7.68 -2.82 -54.54
C ASP A 244 6.60 -2.17 -55.44
N PRO A 245 5.83 -2.95 -56.23
CA PRO A 245 4.76 -2.41 -57.08
C PRO A 245 3.70 -1.57 -56.34
N GLU A 246 3.53 -1.75 -55.04
CA GLU A 246 2.60 -0.95 -54.22
C GLU A 246 3.10 0.49 -53.99
N VAL A 247 4.36 0.79 -54.31
CA VAL A 247 5.00 2.10 -54.12
C VAL A 247 4.89 2.96 -55.39
N ASP A 248 3.69 3.51 -55.66
CA ASP A 248 3.41 4.38 -56.84
C ASP A 248 2.95 5.81 -56.46
N GLN A 249 3.36 6.29 -55.30
CA GLN A 249 2.98 7.61 -54.81
C GLN A 249 3.69 8.74 -55.59
N LYS A 250 3.02 9.89 -55.72
CA LYS A 250 3.59 11.10 -56.31
C LYS A 250 4.20 12.00 -55.24
N LEU A 251 5.36 12.56 -55.53
CA LEU A 251 6.16 13.36 -54.59
C LEU A 251 6.57 14.70 -55.21
N THR A 252 6.47 15.76 -54.40
CA THR A 252 7.06 17.08 -54.70
C THR A 252 8.12 17.35 -53.67
N LEU A 253 9.36 17.55 -54.10
CA LEU A 253 10.50 17.73 -53.20
C LEU A 253 11.49 18.76 -53.77
N HIS A 254 12.08 19.54 -52.86
CA HIS A 254 13.13 20.48 -53.19
C HIS A 254 14.24 20.37 -52.14
N MET A 255 15.30 19.65 -52.50
CA MET A 255 16.46 19.39 -51.65
C MET A 255 17.69 20.04 -52.26
N ARG A 256 18.49 20.72 -51.45
CA ARG A 256 19.74 21.38 -51.89
C ARG A 256 20.88 20.99 -50.96
N ASN A 257 21.92 20.42 -51.54
CA ASN A 257 23.15 20.04 -50.83
C ASN A 257 22.91 19.07 -49.65
N VAL A 258 21.99 18.12 -49.83
CA VAL A 258 21.58 17.14 -48.82
C VAL A 258 22.26 15.80 -49.10
N PRO A 259 22.87 15.12 -48.12
CA PRO A 259 23.37 13.74 -48.27
C PRO A 259 22.28 12.79 -48.81
N TRP A 260 22.62 11.88 -49.72
CA TRP A 260 21.61 11.02 -50.36
C TRP A 260 20.91 10.05 -49.39
N ASP A 261 21.60 9.62 -48.34
CA ASP A 261 21.11 8.77 -47.26
C ASP A 261 20.08 9.51 -46.42
N GLN A 262 20.36 10.76 -46.06
CA GLN A 262 19.38 11.64 -45.41
C GLN A 262 18.18 11.91 -46.32
N ALA A 263 18.42 12.18 -47.61
CA ALA A 263 17.34 12.42 -48.57
C ALA A 263 16.43 11.20 -48.74
N LEU A 264 17.02 9.99 -48.81
CA LEU A 264 16.28 8.74 -48.90
C LEU A 264 15.45 8.51 -47.63
N ASP A 265 16.05 8.66 -46.45
CA ASP A 265 15.39 8.47 -45.15
C ASP A 265 14.18 9.39 -45.00
N THR A 266 14.34 10.69 -45.28
CA THR A 266 13.23 11.66 -45.25
C THR A 266 12.11 11.30 -46.23
N ILE A 267 12.45 10.78 -47.41
CA ILE A 267 11.44 10.36 -48.41
C ILE A 267 10.67 9.13 -47.91
N LEU A 268 11.36 8.19 -47.27
CA LEU A 268 10.74 6.98 -46.74
C LEU A 268 9.80 7.30 -45.57
N GLU A 269 10.25 8.12 -44.64
CA GLU A 269 9.49 8.54 -43.45
C GLU A 269 8.19 9.27 -43.82
N VAL A 270 8.26 10.26 -44.71
CA VAL A 270 7.09 11.06 -45.13
C VAL A 270 6.02 10.20 -45.82
N ASN A 271 6.40 9.12 -46.49
CA ASN A 271 5.50 8.27 -47.26
C ASN A 271 5.16 6.94 -46.55
N GLY A 272 5.57 6.76 -45.29
CA GLY A 272 5.31 5.52 -44.51
C GLY A 272 5.93 4.27 -45.13
N LEU A 273 7.07 4.42 -45.80
CA LEU A 273 7.80 3.34 -46.46
C LEU A 273 8.96 2.88 -45.58
N GLY A 274 9.23 1.58 -45.58
CA GLY A 274 10.44 1.03 -45.00
C GLY A 274 11.46 0.65 -46.06
N MET A 275 12.72 0.52 -45.66
CA MET A 275 13.77 -0.04 -46.50
C MET A 275 14.49 -1.21 -45.83
N THR A 276 14.88 -2.20 -46.62
CA THR A 276 15.79 -3.27 -46.19
C THR A 276 17.04 -3.29 -47.06
N THR A 277 18.21 -3.21 -46.43
CA THR A 277 19.50 -3.19 -47.12
C THR A 277 20.10 -4.59 -47.12
N ARG A 278 20.37 -5.13 -48.31
CA ARG A 278 21.06 -6.41 -48.50
C ARG A 278 22.25 -6.22 -49.43
N GLY A 279 23.41 -5.98 -48.84
CA GLY A 279 24.63 -5.70 -49.59
C GLY A 279 24.49 -4.41 -50.40
N LYS A 280 24.59 -4.49 -51.73
CA LYS A 280 24.48 -3.33 -52.65
C LYS A 280 23.03 -3.08 -53.16
N VAL A 281 22.05 -3.80 -52.63
CA VAL A 281 20.64 -3.66 -53.02
C VAL A 281 19.83 -3.15 -51.84
N ILE A 282 19.08 -2.07 -52.06
CA ILE A 282 18.10 -1.52 -51.11
C ILE A 282 16.73 -1.88 -51.66
N THR A 283 15.90 -2.54 -50.86
CA THR A 283 14.50 -2.81 -51.23
C THR A 283 13.58 -1.89 -50.43
N VAL A 284 12.70 -1.17 -51.12
CA VAL A 284 11.73 -0.24 -50.55
C VAL A 284 10.33 -0.80 -50.71
N MET A 285 9.57 -0.86 -49.63
CA MET A 285 8.17 -1.32 -49.63
C MET A 285 7.40 -0.65 -48.47
N PRO A 286 6.06 -0.66 -48.45
CA PRO A 286 5.29 -0.12 -47.33
C PRO A 286 5.69 -0.73 -45.98
N LEU A 287 5.71 0.05 -44.90
CA LEU A 287 6.14 -0.43 -43.58
C LEU A 287 5.28 -1.63 -43.09
N ALA A 288 3.97 -1.57 -43.30
CA ALA A 288 3.05 -2.65 -42.94
C ALA A 288 3.36 -3.98 -43.65
N THR A 289 3.72 -3.94 -44.94
CA THR A 289 4.09 -5.16 -45.66
C THR A 289 5.47 -5.69 -45.25
N MET A 290 6.37 -4.82 -44.80
CA MET A 290 7.64 -5.24 -44.18
C MET A 290 7.40 -6.00 -42.87
N GLU A 291 6.60 -5.44 -41.96
CA GLU A 291 6.29 -6.07 -40.66
C GLU A 291 5.68 -7.46 -40.86
N GLU A 292 4.70 -7.59 -41.75
CA GLU A 292 4.13 -8.90 -42.10
C GLU A 292 5.16 -9.86 -42.71
N ALA A 293 6.05 -9.37 -43.58
CA ALA A 293 7.09 -10.20 -44.20
C ALA A 293 8.13 -10.66 -43.17
N GLU A 294 8.45 -9.82 -42.19
CA GLU A 294 9.32 -10.15 -41.07
C GLU A 294 8.68 -11.15 -40.12
N GLU A 295 7.40 -10.97 -39.76
CA GLU A 295 6.64 -11.95 -38.98
C GLU A 295 6.59 -13.30 -39.68
N LYS A 296 6.22 -13.35 -40.96
CA LYS A 296 6.21 -14.60 -41.76
C LYS A 296 7.59 -15.24 -41.83
N ARG A 297 8.66 -14.42 -41.89
CA ARG A 297 10.04 -14.92 -41.86
C ARG A 297 10.41 -15.47 -40.49
N GLN A 298 10.00 -14.81 -39.40
CA GLN A 298 10.19 -15.30 -38.05
C GLN A 298 9.43 -16.61 -37.86
N GLU A 299 8.16 -16.70 -38.23
CA GLU A 299 7.37 -17.93 -38.19
C GLU A 299 8.02 -19.06 -38.99
N LYS A 300 8.55 -18.75 -40.18
CA LYS A 300 9.33 -19.71 -40.97
C LYS A 300 10.61 -20.17 -40.25
N ASN A 301 11.29 -19.28 -39.54
CA ASN A 301 12.49 -19.63 -38.77
C ASN A 301 12.13 -20.47 -37.52
N VAL A 302 11.01 -20.15 -36.87
CA VAL A 302 10.45 -20.91 -35.74
C VAL A 302 10.10 -22.32 -36.18
N SER A 303 9.31 -22.46 -37.24
CA SER A 303 8.91 -23.76 -37.81
C SER A 303 10.09 -24.56 -38.36
N ALA A 304 11.13 -23.89 -38.87
CA ALA A 304 12.37 -24.54 -39.28
C ALA A 304 13.31 -24.91 -38.13
N GLY A 305 12.96 -24.61 -36.87
CA GLY A 305 13.78 -24.92 -35.69
C GLY A 305 15.12 -24.17 -35.65
N ARG A 306 15.22 -23.01 -36.33
CA ARG A 306 16.46 -22.23 -36.45
C ARG A 306 16.62 -21.16 -35.38
N VAL A 307 15.65 -21.05 -34.47
CA VAL A 307 15.62 -20.08 -33.37
C VAL A 307 15.89 -20.78 -32.05
N ARG A 308 16.55 -20.08 -31.13
CA ARG A 308 16.79 -20.57 -29.78
C ARG A 308 15.47 -20.58 -29.01
N GLN A 309 15.25 -21.65 -28.25
CA GLN A 309 14.13 -21.76 -27.32
C GLN A 309 14.61 -21.35 -25.94
N LEU A 310 13.73 -20.76 -25.15
CA LEU A 310 13.96 -20.35 -23.77
C LEU A 310 12.86 -20.93 -22.90
N SER A 311 13.24 -21.50 -21.76
CA SER A 311 12.36 -21.91 -20.69
C SER A 311 12.44 -20.87 -19.58
N ILE A 312 11.31 -20.26 -19.25
CA ILE A 312 11.21 -19.25 -18.19
C ILE A 312 10.43 -19.89 -17.05
N GLU A 313 11.06 -19.97 -15.89
CA GLU A 313 10.45 -20.45 -14.65
C GLU A 313 10.33 -19.26 -13.69
N ALA A 314 9.10 -18.98 -13.24
CA ALA A 314 8.87 -18.04 -12.15
C ALA A 314 8.58 -18.79 -10.86
N LYS A 315 9.00 -18.24 -9.72
CA LYS A 315 8.61 -18.71 -8.39
C LYS A 315 8.02 -17.54 -7.62
N ILE A 316 6.76 -17.66 -7.25
CA ILE A 316 6.05 -16.68 -6.46
C ILE A 316 5.87 -17.29 -5.07
N VAL A 317 6.45 -16.65 -4.07
CA VAL A 317 6.42 -17.10 -2.68
C VAL A 317 5.62 -16.09 -1.88
N GLU A 318 4.52 -16.55 -1.31
CA GLU A 318 3.70 -15.77 -0.39
C GLU A 318 3.81 -16.37 1.01
N VAL A 319 4.21 -15.55 1.97
CA VAL A 319 4.29 -15.90 3.39
C VAL A 319 3.28 -15.07 4.14
N ASN A 320 2.39 -15.74 4.87
CA ASN A 320 1.35 -15.12 5.68
C ASN A 320 1.54 -15.57 7.13
N THR A 321 1.80 -14.64 8.03
CA THR A 321 1.91 -14.91 9.47
C THR A 321 0.87 -14.07 10.22
N SER A 322 0.05 -14.72 11.03
CA SER A 322 -0.93 -14.07 11.89
C SER A 322 -0.65 -14.37 13.35
N PHE A 323 -0.72 -13.35 14.18
CA PHE A 323 -0.57 -13.43 15.63
C PHE A 323 -1.75 -12.73 16.28
N ALA A 324 -2.44 -13.40 17.19
CA ALA A 324 -3.51 -12.81 17.98
C ALA A 324 -3.29 -13.15 19.44
N ARG A 325 -3.34 -12.14 20.31
CA ARG A 325 -3.27 -12.30 21.75
C ARG A 325 -4.37 -11.52 22.42
N GLU A 326 -5.07 -12.19 23.31
CA GLU A 326 -6.18 -11.63 24.05
C GLU A 326 -6.06 -11.97 25.53
N ILE A 327 -6.23 -10.96 26.37
CA ILE A 327 -6.27 -11.10 27.82
C ILE A 327 -7.48 -10.33 28.32
N GLY A 328 -8.33 -11.01 29.08
CA GLY A 328 -9.56 -10.47 29.65
C GLY A 328 -9.78 -10.93 31.08
N VAL A 329 -10.58 -10.17 31.81
CA VAL A 329 -10.93 -10.44 33.20
C VAL A 329 -12.41 -10.22 33.44
N ARG A 330 -13.01 -11.13 34.20
CA ARG A 330 -14.36 -10.96 34.72
C ARG A 330 -14.33 -11.18 36.22
N TRP A 331 -14.95 -10.31 37.00
CA TRP A 331 -15.19 -10.63 38.40
C TRP A 331 -16.38 -9.88 38.96
N GLY A 332 -17.04 -10.47 39.96
CA GLY A 332 -18.22 -9.94 40.61
C GLY A 332 -18.15 -10.15 42.12
N TYR A 333 -18.75 -9.22 42.85
CA TYR A 333 -18.88 -9.29 44.31
C TYR A 333 -20.36 -9.21 44.69
N GLY A 334 -20.81 -10.14 45.53
CA GLY A 334 -22.13 -10.13 46.12
C GLY A 334 -22.06 -10.28 47.64
N TYR A 335 -22.83 -9.46 48.36
CA TYR A 335 -23.05 -9.58 49.79
C TYR A 335 -24.54 -9.68 50.07
N LEU A 336 -24.92 -10.59 50.95
CA LEU A 336 -26.29 -10.86 51.36
C LEU A 336 -26.37 -10.87 52.89
N ASP A 337 -27.29 -10.09 53.43
CA ASP A 337 -27.56 -10.00 54.86
C ASP A 337 -29.07 -9.98 55.14
N THR A 338 -29.45 -10.16 56.40
CA THR A 338 -30.86 -10.22 56.78
C THR A 338 -31.19 -9.14 57.80
N TRP A 339 -32.13 -8.26 57.45
CA TRP A 339 -32.68 -7.27 58.39
C TRP A 339 -34.09 -7.68 58.81
N GLY A 340 -34.18 -8.31 59.98
CA GLY A 340 -35.43 -8.91 60.46
C GLY A 340 -35.79 -10.16 59.65
N LYS A 341 -36.98 -10.18 59.04
CA LYS A 341 -37.43 -11.25 58.12
C LYS A 341 -37.16 -10.94 56.64
N ARG A 342 -36.46 -9.85 56.34
CA ARG A 342 -36.21 -9.37 54.98
C ARG A 342 -34.74 -9.59 54.64
N ASP A 343 -34.49 -10.21 53.49
CA ASP A 343 -33.16 -10.33 52.93
C ASP A 343 -32.79 -9.03 52.21
N ILE A 344 -31.57 -8.55 52.42
CA ILE A 344 -31.01 -7.35 51.80
C ILE A 344 -29.65 -7.76 51.23
N GLY A 345 -29.47 -7.63 49.93
CA GLY A 345 -28.21 -7.91 49.27
C GLY A 345 -27.70 -6.73 48.46
N PHE A 346 -26.38 -6.59 48.38
CA PHE A 346 -25.70 -5.67 47.50
C PHE A 346 -24.80 -6.47 46.57
N MET A 347 -25.02 -6.36 45.27
CA MET A 347 -24.14 -6.91 44.25
C MET A 347 -23.49 -5.76 43.50
N PHE A 348 -22.18 -5.79 43.34
CA PHE A 348 -21.48 -4.86 42.44
C PHE A 348 -21.51 -5.46 41.04
N GLY A 349 -22.08 -4.72 40.07
CA GLY A 349 -22.18 -5.16 38.67
C GLY A 349 -23.55 -5.63 38.16
N SER A 350 -24.64 -5.43 38.92
CA SER A 350 -25.98 -5.79 38.42
C SER A 350 -26.44 -4.80 37.35
N SER A 351 -26.78 -5.29 36.15
CA SER A 351 -27.54 -4.49 35.18
C SER A 351 -28.96 -4.28 35.71
N ALA A 352 -29.37 -3.02 35.88
CA ALA A 352 -30.74 -2.67 36.22
C ALA A 352 -31.62 -2.70 34.95
N TYR A 353 -31.81 -3.86 34.34
CA TYR A 353 -32.78 -4.01 33.24
C TYR A 353 -33.43 -5.39 33.21
N ALA A 354 -34.48 -5.54 34.02
CA ALA A 354 -35.62 -6.40 33.74
C ALA A 354 -36.84 -5.75 34.42
N LYS A 355 -37.38 -4.71 33.77
CA LYS A 355 -38.76 -4.31 34.01
C LYS A 355 -39.59 -5.51 33.58
N ASP A 356 -40.32 -6.10 34.52
CA ASP A 356 -41.18 -7.27 34.35
C ASP A 356 -40.54 -8.65 34.66
N SER A 357 -40.22 -8.86 35.93
CA SER A 357 -40.73 -10.03 36.65
C SER A 357 -40.51 -9.84 38.15
N THR A 358 -41.62 -9.70 38.84
CA THR A 358 -41.74 -9.95 40.28
C THR A 358 -41.31 -11.38 40.59
N GLU A 359 -40.02 -11.62 40.79
CA GLU A 359 -39.42 -12.52 41.79
C GLU A 359 -37.94 -12.12 41.90
N LEU A 360 -37.59 -11.31 42.90
CA LEU A 360 -36.22 -11.39 43.43
C LEU A 360 -35.98 -12.88 43.74
N ALA A 361 -35.00 -13.48 43.07
CA ALA A 361 -34.63 -14.87 43.19
C ALA A 361 -34.85 -15.38 44.62
N LYS A 362 -35.77 -16.34 44.79
CA LYS A 362 -35.85 -17.13 46.01
C LYS A 362 -34.48 -17.78 46.22
N LEU A 363 -33.67 -17.23 47.10
CA LEU A 363 -32.45 -17.87 47.59
C LEU A 363 -32.82 -18.73 48.79
N PRO A 364 -32.93 -20.05 48.59
CA PRO A 364 -32.20 -20.96 49.45
C PRO A 364 -31.56 -22.13 48.67
N HIS A 365 -30.27 -22.36 48.92
CA HIS A 365 -29.40 -23.40 48.35
C HIS A 365 -29.11 -23.28 46.84
N GLY A 366 -27.96 -22.67 46.51
CA GLY A 366 -27.44 -22.60 45.13
C GLY A 366 -26.90 -21.22 44.82
N ILE A 367 -25.71 -20.91 45.35
CA ILE A 367 -25.05 -19.63 45.07
C ILE A 367 -24.37 -19.75 43.70
N GLY A 368 -25.13 -19.49 42.64
CA GLY A 368 -24.62 -19.27 41.29
C GLY A 368 -24.72 -17.79 40.95
N ILE A 369 -23.61 -17.16 40.60
CA ILE A 369 -23.59 -15.85 39.96
C ILE A 369 -23.97 -16.10 38.49
N SER A 370 -25.12 -15.59 38.04
CA SER A 370 -25.49 -15.56 36.61
C SER A 370 -24.74 -14.44 35.89
N ASP A 371 -24.62 -14.51 34.56
CA ASP A 371 -23.92 -13.54 33.69
C ASP A 371 -24.33 -12.06 33.90
N SER A 372 -25.45 -11.80 34.58
CA SER A 372 -26.01 -10.49 34.89
C SER A 372 -25.45 -9.80 36.16
N ASN A 373 -24.59 -10.45 36.94
CA ASN A 373 -24.15 -9.97 38.27
C ASN A 373 -22.61 -9.76 38.38
N ILE A 374 -21.98 -9.21 37.34
CA ILE A 374 -20.51 -9.10 37.22
C ILE A 374 -20.07 -7.62 37.33
N ALA A 375 -19.19 -7.30 38.30
CA ALA A 375 -18.70 -5.93 38.59
C ALA A 375 -17.76 -5.39 37.50
N VAL A 376 -16.87 -6.25 37.01
CA VAL A 376 -15.95 -5.97 35.92
C VAL A 376 -16.16 -7.05 34.88
N ASN A 377 -16.60 -6.67 33.69
CA ASN A 377 -16.88 -7.60 32.61
C ASN A 377 -16.11 -7.18 31.35
N PHE A 378 -14.81 -7.44 31.35
CA PHE A 378 -13.95 -7.28 30.17
C PHE A 378 -13.48 -8.66 29.71
N PRO A 379 -14.38 -9.46 29.09
CA PRO A 379 -14.02 -10.76 28.56
C PRO A 379 -12.97 -10.64 27.44
N SER A 380 -12.26 -11.72 27.15
CA SER A 380 -11.51 -11.80 25.89
C SER A 380 -12.50 -11.79 24.71
N SER A 381 -12.17 -11.11 23.61
CA SER A 381 -13.01 -10.99 22.41
C SER A 381 -13.20 -12.30 21.63
N ALA A 382 -12.40 -13.33 21.92
CA ALA A 382 -12.50 -14.69 21.43
C ALA A 382 -13.71 -15.39 22.08
N SER A 383 -14.89 -15.06 21.57
CA SER A 383 -16.19 -15.28 22.21
C SER A 383 -16.60 -16.75 22.47
N ILE A 384 -15.79 -17.76 22.13
CA ILE A 384 -16.21 -19.18 22.26
C ILE A 384 -15.12 -20.13 22.83
N VAL A 385 -13.81 -19.83 22.77
CA VAL A 385 -12.76 -20.81 23.13
C VAL A 385 -11.52 -20.17 23.79
N ALA A 386 -11.70 -19.30 24.79
CA ALA A 386 -10.58 -18.91 25.65
C ALA A 386 -10.55 -19.79 26.91
N PRO A 387 -9.44 -20.49 27.22
CA PRO A 387 -9.31 -21.16 28.50
C PRO A 387 -9.39 -20.13 29.62
N ALA A 388 -10.15 -20.46 30.65
CA ALA A 388 -10.42 -19.54 31.73
C ALA A 388 -10.04 -20.13 33.08
N LEU A 389 -9.34 -19.35 33.88
CA LEU A 389 -9.03 -19.67 35.27
C LEU A 389 -10.01 -18.92 36.18
N GLY A 390 -10.93 -19.68 36.79
CA GLY A 390 -11.96 -19.16 37.68
C GLY A 390 -11.68 -19.49 39.15
N ILE A 391 -11.96 -18.55 40.06
CA ILE A 391 -11.97 -18.73 41.51
C ILE A 391 -13.29 -18.21 42.04
N ILE A 392 -14.04 -19.08 42.72
CA ILE A 392 -15.24 -18.71 43.47
C ILE A 392 -14.91 -18.88 44.96
N ALA A 393 -14.98 -17.80 45.72
CA ALA A 393 -14.70 -17.78 47.15
C ALA A 393 -15.86 -17.10 47.90
N GLY A 394 -16.44 -17.79 48.88
CA GLY A 394 -17.60 -17.24 49.58
C GLY A 394 -18.17 -18.09 50.71
N SER A 395 -19.19 -17.54 51.36
CA SER A 395 -20.03 -18.15 52.39
C SER A 395 -21.51 -17.89 52.06
N SER A 396 -22.45 -18.31 52.92
CA SER A 396 -23.88 -18.03 52.71
C SER A 396 -24.26 -16.54 52.61
N LYS A 397 -23.35 -15.63 53.01
CA LYS A 397 -23.56 -14.17 53.03
C LYS A 397 -22.66 -13.38 52.08
N PHE A 398 -21.66 -13.99 51.46
CA PHE A 398 -20.70 -13.28 50.64
C PHE A 398 -20.16 -14.19 49.55
N VAL A 399 -20.08 -13.71 48.31
CA VAL A 399 -19.38 -14.40 47.22
C VAL A 399 -18.55 -13.43 46.40
N LEU A 400 -17.33 -13.86 46.10
CA LEU A 400 -16.46 -13.34 45.06
C LEU A 400 -16.33 -14.41 43.99
N ASP A 401 -16.60 -14.04 42.75
CA ASP A 401 -16.30 -14.85 41.57
C ASP A 401 -15.35 -14.04 40.69
N ALA A 402 -14.22 -14.63 40.33
CA ALA A 402 -13.21 -14.02 39.49
C ALA A 402 -12.71 -15.02 38.45
N LYS A 403 -12.65 -14.57 37.20
CA LYS A 403 -12.30 -15.35 36.01
C LYS A 403 -11.28 -14.57 35.19
N LEU A 404 -10.13 -15.20 34.95
CA LEU A 404 -9.11 -14.70 34.02
C LEU A 404 -9.21 -15.50 32.72
N GLU A 405 -9.32 -14.80 31.59
CA GLU A 405 -9.36 -15.38 30.25
C GLU A 405 -8.10 -14.93 29.51
N ALA A 406 -7.33 -15.87 28.98
CA ALA A 406 -6.13 -15.57 28.21
C ALA A 406 -6.00 -16.55 27.05
N LEU A 407 -5.76 -16.01 25.86
CA LEU A 407 -5.58 -16.78 24.63
C LEU A 407 -4.49 -16.13 23.79
N GLU A 408 -3.60 -16.95 23.25
CA GLU A 408 -2.64 -16.54 22.22
C GLU A 408 -2.72 -17.56 21.08
N THR A 409 -2.83 -17.05 19.85
CA THR A 409 -2.94 -17.82 18.62
C THR A 409 -1.84 -17.37 17.67
N LEU A 410 -1.08 -18.33 17.14
CA LEU A 410 -0.10 -18.12 16.09
C LEU A 410 -0.52 -18.95 14.87
N GLY A 411 -0.55 -18.31 13.70
CA GLY A 411 -0.82 -18.95 12.42
C GLY A 411 0.28 -18.61 11.42
N ASP A 412 0.88 -19.63 10.83
CA ASP A 412 1.89 -19.47 9.78
C ASP A 412 1.44 -20.20 8.53
N GLY A 413 1.47 -19.51 7.39
CA GLY A 413 1.11 -20.04 6.08
C GLY A 413 2.17 -19.66 5.05
N LYS A 414 2.53 -20.62 4.19
CA LYS A 414 3.46 -20.41 3.07
C LYS A 414 2.89 -21.02 1.81
N ILE A 415 2.75 -20.21 0.77
CA ILE A 415 2.27 -20.61 -0.55
C ILE A 415 3.41 -20.41 -1.55
N ILE A 416 3.65 -21.42 -2.38
CA ILE A 416 4.66 -21.36 -3.44
C ILE A 416 3.98 -21.72 -4.76
N SER A 417 3.96 -20.79 -5.69
CA SER A 417 3.49 -20.99 -7.06
C SER A 417 4.68 -20.98 -8.01
N SER A 418 4.74 -21.92 -8.95
CA SER A 418 5.87 -22.04 -9.88
C SER A 418 5.42 -22.22 -11.34
N PRO A 419 4.84 -21.19 -11.98
CA PRO A 419 4.47 -21.27 -13.39
C PRO A 419 5.72 -21.33 -14.27
N LYS A 420 5.64 -22.11 -15.34
CA LYS A 420 6.74 -22.33 -16.28
C LYS A 420 6.23 -22.30 -17.70
N VAL A 421 6.91 -21.54 -18.55
CA VAL A 421 6.56 -21.39 -19.96
C VAL A 421 7.81 -21.52 -20.82
N THR A 422 7.67 -22.11 -22.01
CA THR A 422 8.74 -22.22 -22.99
C THR A 422 8.34 -21.45 -24.23
N THR A 423 9.22 -20.60 -24.73
CA THR A 423 8.99 -19.78 -25.91
C THR A 423 10.26 -19.64 -26.74
N VAL A 424 10.13 -19.11 -27.94
CA VAL A 424 11.25 -18.74 -28.81
C VAL A 424 11.63 -17.28 -28.57
N GLU A 425 12.85 -16.93 -28.96
CA GLU A 425 13.32 -15.54 -28.95
C GLU A 425 12.34 -14.59 -29.68
N ASN A 426 12.10 -13.42 -29.10
CA ASN A 426 11.19 -12.36 -29.57
C ASN A 426 9.71 -12.74 -29.68
N LYS A 427 9.28 -13.87 -29.08
CA LYS A 427 7.88 -14.28 -29.07
C LYS A 427 7.29 -14.24 -27.66
N LYS A 428 6.25 -13.43 -27.51
CA LYS A 428 5.42 -13.36 -26.31
C LYS A 428 4.80 -14.72 -26.01
N ALA A 429 4.88 -15.14 -24.76
CA ALA A 429 4.26 -16.35 -24.26
C ALA A 429 3.51 -16.07 -22.96
N ILE A 430 2.34 -16.70 -22.81
CA ILE A 430 1.45 -16.52 -21.67
C ILE A 430 1.14 -17.89 -21.09
N ILE A 431 1.20 -18.00 -19.77
CA ILE A 431 0.63 -19.10 -18.99
C ILE A 431 -0.31 -18.52 -17.94
N SER A 432 -1.56 -19.00 -17.89
CA SER A 432 -2.51 -18.63 -16.85
C SER A 432 -3.19 -19.85 -16.23
N GLN A 433 -3.53 -19.75 -14.94
CA GLN A 433 -4.27 -20.75 -14.19
C GLN A 433 -5.19 -20.05 -13.19
N GLY A 434 -6.50 -20.29 -13.30
CA GLY A 434 -7.49 -19.73 -12.39
C GLY A 434 -8.91 -20.01 -12.80
N GLU A 435 -9.82 -19.14 -12.36
CA GLU A 435 -11.24 -19.20 -12.67
C GLU A 435 -11.75 -17.85 -13.20
N GLU A 436 -12.78 -17.88 -14.02
CA GLU A 436 -13.47 -16.69 -14.51
C GLU A 436 -14.74 -16.44 -13.69
N ILE A 437 -14.84 -15.25 -13.10
CA ILE A 437 -15.93 -14.88 -12.22
C ILE A 437 -16.90 -13.98 -12.97
N PRO A 438 -18.18 -14.35 -13.11
CA PRO A 438 -19.19 -13.54 -13.79
C PRO A 438 -19.63 -12.36 -12.90
N TYR A 439 -19.38 -11.14 -13.35
CA TYR A 439 -19.90 -9.89 -12.79
C TYR A 439 -21.14 -9.45 -13.56
N VAL A 440 -22.26 -9.33 -12.86
CA VAL A 440 -23.51 -8.88 -13.47
C VAL A 440 -23.56 -7.36 -13.41
N ILE A 441 -23.40 -6.72 -14.58
CA ILE A 441 -23.51 -5.27 -14.71
C ILE A 441 -24.95 -4.96 -15.09
N ARG A 442 -25.68 -4.34 -14.15
CA ARG A 442 -26.99 -3.76 -14.42
C ARG A 442 -26.77 -2.38 -15.01
N LYS A 443 -26.88 -2.25 -16.33
CA LYS A 443 -27.12 -0.93 -16.96
C LYS A 443 -28.44 -0.38 -16.42
N GLU A 444 -28.57 0.94 -16.37
CA GLU A 444 -29.68 1.72 -15.78
C GLU A 444 -31.09 1.07 -15.84
N GLU A 445 -31.93 1.49 -14.88
CA GLU A 445 -33.28 1.00 -14.58
C GLU A 445 -34.07 0.50 -15.82
N GLY A 446 -34.08 -0.82 -16.03
CA GLY A 446 -34.79 -1.49 -17.12
C GLY A 446 -33.91 -2.19 -18.18
N GLY A 447 -32.58 -2.02 -18.14
CA GLY A 447 -31.66 -2.72 -19.04
C GLY A 447 -31.54 -4.22 -18.74
N THR A 448 -31.36 -5.04 -19.77
CA THR A 448 -30.99 -6.46 -19.59
C THR A 448 -29.63 -6.53 -18.89
N PRO A 449 -29.49 -7.29 -17.78
CA PRO A 449 -28.20 -7.44 -17.11
C PRO A 449 -27.19 -8.04 -18.09
N THR A 450 -26.04 -7.40 -18.25
CA THR A 450 -24.92 -7.92 -19.04
C THR A 450 -23.90 -8.53 -18.10
N THR A 451 -23.51 -9.78 -18.34
CA THR A 451 -22.49 -10.48 -17.55
C THR A 451 -21.11 -10.25 -18.16
N GLU A 452 -20.19 -9.69 -17.39
CA GLU A 452 -18.77 -9.54 -17.73
C GLU A 452 -17.95 -10.53 -16.90
N PHE A 453 -17.11 -11.34 -17.55
CA PHE A 453 -16.24 -12.29 -16.84
C PHE A 453 -14.92 -11.60 -16.46
N LYS A 454 -14.55 -11.65 -15.18
CA LYS A 454 -13.24 -11.21 -14.69
C LYS A 454 -12.40 -12.41 -14.27
N GLU A 455 -11.16 -12.43 -14.72
CA GLU A 455 -10.24 -13.54 -14.47
C GLU A 455 -9.58 -13.41 -13.08
N ALA A 456 -9.87 -14.37 -12.19
CA ALA A 456 -9.16 -14.58 -10.93
C ALA A 456 -8.13 -15.70 -11.15
N ALA A 457 -7.03 -15.34 -11.80
CA ALA A 457 -5.97 -16.27 -12.15
C ALA A 457 -4.58 -15.76 -11.76
N LEU A 458 -3.68 -16.73 -11.57
CA LEU A 458 -2.25 -16.52 -11.67
C LEU A 458 -1.88 -16.52 -13.15
N SER A 459 -1.28 -15.45 -13.63
CA SER A 459 -0.77 -15.35 -15.00
C SER A 459 0.68 -14.87 -15.04
N LEU A 460 1.45 -15.47 -15.94
CA LEU A 460 2.79 -15.03 -16.30
C LEU A 460 2.84 -14.82 -17.80
N GLU A 461 3.14 -13.59 -18.18
CA GLU A 461 3.43 -13.20 -19.54
C GLU A 461 4.89 -12.80 -19.65
N VAL A 462 5.58 -13.32 -20.66
CA VAL A 462 6.99 -13.05 -20.88
C VAL A 462 7.32 -12.92 -22.36
N THR A 463 8.16 -11.95 -22.69
CA THR A 463 8.75 -11.77 -24.02
C THR A 463 10.27 -11.72 -23.88
N PRO A 464 10.99 -12.82 -24.19
CA PRO A 464 12.44 -12.88 -24.04
C PRO A 464 13.21 -12.50 -25.32
N GLN A 465 14.39 -11.94 -25.14
CA GLN A 465 15.36 -11.59 -26.18
C GLN A 465 16.77 -11.95 -25.72
N ILE A 466 17.59 -12.51 -26.62
CA ILE A 466 19.00 -12.85 -26.30
C ILE A 466 19.89 -11.70 -26.79
N THR A 467 20.64 -11.12 -25.87
CA THR A 467 21.61 -10.05 -26.17
C THR A 467 22.85 -10.62 -26.87
N ALA A 468 23.64 -9.77 -27.53
CA ALA A 468 24.89 -10.17 -28.18
C ALA A 468 25.92 -10.77 -27.20
N GLU A 469 25.85 -10.40 -25.92
CA GLU A 469 26.69 -10.92 -24.84
C GLU A 469 26.24 -12.29 -24.31
N GLY A 470 25.11 -12.84 -24.80
CA GLY A 470 24.53 -14.10 -24.32
C GLY A 470 23.68 -13.97 -23.05
N LYS A 471 23.42 -12.75 -22.57
CA LYS A 471 22.43 -12.48 -21.51
C LYS A 471 21.01 -12.48 -22.07
N ILE A 472 20.03 -12.75 -21.23
CA ILE A 472 18.62 -12.83 -21.59
C ILE A 472 17.93 -11.57 -21.04
N SER A 473 17.51 -10.70 -21.95
CA SER A 473 16.61 -9.58 -21.63
C SER A 473 15.18 -10.05 -21.76
N MET A 474 14.30 -9.70 -20.83
CA MET A 474 12.90 -10.10 -20.91
C MET A 474 11.98 -9.06 -20.29
N ILE A 475 10.86 -8.83 -20.96
CA ILE A 475 9.73 -8.09 -20.42
C ILE A 475 8.83 -9.11 -19.74
N ILE A 476 8.56 -8.93 -18.45
CA ILE A 476 7.79 -9.85 -17.62
C ILE A 476 6.59 -9.11 -17.04
N ILE A 477 5.43 -9.72 -17.18
CA ILE A 477 4.20 -9.31 -16.51
C ILE A 477 3.68 -10.51 -15.72
N ALA A 478 3.78 -10.45 -14.40
CA ALA A 478 3.24 -11.46 -13.49
C ALA A 478 2.02 -10.88 -12.78
N ASN A 479 0.87 -11.56 -12.87
CA ASN A 479 -0.34 -11.23 -12.12
C ASN A 479 -0.73 -12.40 -11.24
N ASN A 480 -1.17 -12.12 -10.02
CA ASN A 480 -1.77 -13.08 -9.12
C ASN A 480 -3.07 -12.48 -8.58
N ASN A 481 -4.20 -12.93 -9.12
CA ASN A 481 -5.52 -12.47 -8.73
C ASN A 481 -6.30 -13.59 -8.07
N TYR A 482 -6.88 -13.34 -6.91
CA TYR A 482 -7.71 -14.31 -6.21
C TYR A 482 -9.01 -13.68 -5.69
N ALA A 483 -10.07 -14.49 -5.62
CA ALA A 483 -11.39 -14.06 -5.20
C ALA A 483 -11.58 -14.23 -3.69
N ASP A 484 -11.99 -13.15 -3.02
CA ASP A 484 -12.26 -13.16 -1.58
C ASP A 484 -13.73 -13.51 -1.33
N TRP A 485 -14.05 -14.80 -1.37
CA TRP A 485 -15.42 -15.32 -1.17
C TRP A 485 -15.96 -15.05 0.25
N GLN A 486 -15.09 -14.88 1.25
CA GLN A 486 -15.53 -14.61 2.63
C GLN A 486 -16.20 -13.24 2.75
N LYS A 487 -15.80 -12.28 1.92
CA LYS A 487 -16.39 -10.94 1.92
C LYS A 487 -17.79 -10.87 1.34
N VAL A 488 -18.15 -11.80 0.45
CA VAL A 488 -19.48 -11.88 -0.17
C VAL A 488 -20.56 -11.96 0.89
N GLU A 489 -20.41 -12.92 1.81
CA GLU A 489 -21.38 -13.13 2.90
C GLU A 489 -21.33 -12.00 3.94
N SER A 490 -20.14 -11.51 4.29
CA SER A 490 -20.00 -10.47 5.33
C SER A 490 -20.47 -9.06 4.90
N LEU A 491 -20.40 -8.74 3.61
CA LEU A 491 -20.77 -7.42 3.06
C LEU A 491 -22.07 -7.46 2.25
N GLY A 492 -22.72 -8.62 2.10
CA GLY A 492 -23.94 -8.79 1.31
C GLY A 492 -23.74 -8.51 -0.18
N LEU A 493 -22.54 -8.75 -0.71
CA LEU A 493 -22.23 -8.56 -2.13
C LEU A 493 -22.77 -9.76 -2.94
N GLU A 494 -23.15 -9.54 -4.20
CA GLU A 494 -23.52 -10.63 -5.12
C GLU A 494 -22.28 -11.33 -5.72
N THR A 495 -21.11 -10.67 -5.67
CA THR A 495 -19.84 -11.16 -6.24
C THR A 495 -18.66 -10.84 -5.32
N PRO A 496 -17.61 -11.68 -5.27
CA PRO A 496 -16.45 -11.46 -4.41
C PRO A 496 -15.60 -10.30 -4.94
N PRO A 497 -14.96 -9.48 -4.08
CA PRO A 497 -13.90 -8.60 -4.54
C PRO A 497 -12.67 -9.43 -4.94
N LEU A 498 -11.99 -9.03 -6.02
CA LEU A 498 -10.68 -9.59 -6.40
C LEU A 498 -9.58 -8.88 -5.61
N ILE A 499 -8.68 -9.67 -5.04
CA ILE A 499 -7.41 -9.18 -4.51
C ILE A 499 -6.36 -9.45 -5.57
N THR A 500 -5.70 -8.39 -6.02
CA THR A 500 -4.79 -8.42 -7.15
C THR A 500 -3.37 -8.09 -6.70
N SER A 501 -2.40 -8.83 -7.22
CA SER A 501 -0.97 -8.53 -7.11
C SER A 501 -0.38 -8.55 -8.51
N ARG A 502 0.27 -7.47 -8.93
CA ARG A 502 0.84 -7.33 -10.29
C ARG A 502 2.26 -6.80 -10.22
N VAL A 503 3.12 -7.39 -11.05
CA VAL A 503 4.50 -6.93 -11.29
C VAL A 503 4.72 -6.85 -12.78
N GLU A 504 5.23 -5.71 -13.22
CA GLU A 504 5.61 -5.44 -14.61
C GLU A 504 7.02 -4.88 -14.60
N SER A 505 7.95 -5.59 -15.24
CA SER A 505 9.37 -5.24 -15.18
C SER A 505 10.12 -5.78 -16.39
N THR A 506 11.15 -5.04 -16.80
CA THR A 506 12.12 -5.45 -17.81
C THR A 506 13.43 -5.75 -17.11
N VAL A 507 13.95 -6.96 -17.28
CA VAL A 507 15.18 -7.40 -16.60
C VAL A 507 16.14 -8.07 -17.55
N VAL A 508 17.44 -7.96 -17.26
CA VAL A 508 18.52 -8.65 -17.95
C VAL A 508 19.20 -9.61 -16.98
N VAL A 509 19.23 -10.89 -17.31
CA VAL A 509 19.73 -11.97 -16.46
C VAL A 509 20.60 -12.93 -17.27
N ASN A 510 21.60 -13.53 -16.64
CA ASN A 510 22.42 -14.56 -17.28
C ASN A 510 21.62 -15.86 -17.46
N ASP A 511 22.06 -16.72 -18.37
CA ASP A 511 21.46 -18.05 -18.49
C ASP A 511 21.52 -18.83 -17.17
N SER A 512 20.38 -19.42 -16.78
CA SER A 512 20.22 -20.25 -15.58
C SER A 512 20.36 -19.51 -14.23
N ASP A 513 20.59 -18.20 -14.22
CA ASP A 513 20.64 -17.40 -12.99
C ASP A 513 19.23 -17.03 -12.51
N THR A 514 19.04 -16.94 -11.19
CA THR A 514 17.77 -16.50 -10.58
C THR A 514 17.87 -15.05 -10.14
N ILE A 515 16.94 -14.20 -10.59
CA ILE A 515 16.78 -12.83 -10.11
C ILE A 515 15.51 -12.69 -9.26
N VAL A 516 15.56 -11.78 -8.28
CA VAL A 516 14.38 -11.30 -7.57
C VAL A 516 13.82 -10.11 -8.34
N LEU A 517 12.62 -10.25 -8.91
CA LEU A 517 11.95 -9.15 -9.62
C LEU A 517 11.41 -8.09 -8.68
N GLY A 518 11.03 -8.52 -7.48
CA GLY A 518 10.48 -7.63 -6.47
C GLY A 518 9.66 -8.39 -5.44
N GLY A 519 9.06 -7.62 -4.54
CA GLY A 519 8.20 -8.13 -3.50
C GLY A 519 7.43 -7.04 -2.79
N VAL A 520 6.43 -7.43 -2.01
CA VAL A 520 5.61 -6.54 -1.20
C VAL A 520 5.58 -7.06 0.23
N TYR A 521 5.98 -6.21 1.18
CA TYR A 521 5.86 -6.48 2.61
C TYR A 521 4.73 -5.63 3.19
N LYS A 522 3.74 -6.28 3.82
CA LYS A 522 2.64 -5.61 4.51
C LYS A 522 2.54 -6.13 5.94
N SER A 523 2.67 -5.24 6.91
CA SER A 523 2.41 -5.52 8.32
C SER A 523 1.25 -4.66 8.80
N THR A 524 0.24 -5.27 9.40
CA THR A 524 -0.90 -4.59 10.02
C THR A 524 -0.97 -5.00 11.47
N GLU A 525 -0.91 -4.03 12.37
CA GLU A 525 -1.04 -4.26 13.82
C GLU A 525 -2.24 -3.48 14.35
N VAL A 526 -3.17 -4.21 14.96
CA VAL A 526 -4.36 -3.67 15.61
C VAL A 526 -4.25 -3.99 17.09
N SER A 527 -4.15 -2.96 17.92
CA SER A 527 -4.19 -3.10 19.38
C SER A 527 -5.42 -2.41 19.94
N GLY A 528 -6.12 -3.10 20.84
CA GLY A 528 -7.30 -2.62 21.54
C GLY A 528 -7.11 -2.77 23.04
N GLU A 529 -7.52 -1.75 23.79
CA GLU A 529 -7.56 -1.79 25.25
C GLU A 529 -8.92 -1.26 25.72
N SER A 530 -9.63 -2.08 26.47
CA SER A 530 -10.92 -1.74 27.07
C SER A 530 -10.79 -1.84 28.58
N GLY A 531 -11.20 -0.83 29.33
CA GLY A 531 -11.06 -0.88 30.78
C GLY A 531 -11.85 0.20 31.50
N ILE A 532 -12.00 0.04 32.82
CA ILE A 532 -12.63 1.06 33.67
C ILE A 532 -11.70 2.27 33.75
N PRO A 533 -12.19 3.49 33.49
CA PRO A 533 -11.40 4.71 33.64
C PRO A 533 -10.75 4.80 35.02
N TRP A 534 -9.50 5.30 35.09
CA TRP A 534 -8.64 5.36 36.28
C TRP A 534 -8.15 4.00 36.80
N LEU A 535 -9.04 3.04 37.09
CA LEU A 535 -8.66 1.79 37.75
C LEU A 535 -7.78 0.90 36.84
N SER A 536 -7.98 0.96 35.52
CA SER A 536 -7.15 0.25 34.54
C SER A 536 -5.69 0.71 34.50
N ARG A 537 -5.39 1.92 35.00
CA ARG A 537 -4.05 2.53 34.95
C ARG A 537 -3.20 2.26 36.18
N ILE A 538 -3.74 1.59 37.21
CA ILE A 538 -3.00 1.27 38.43
C ILE A 538 -1.89 0.25 38.09
N PRO A 539 -0.62 0.47 38.49
CA PRO A 539 0.45 -0.50 38.26
C PRO A 539 0.08 -1.85 38.87
N VAL A 540 0.31 -2.95 38.14
CA VAL A 540 -0.01 -4.34 38.52
C VAL A 540 -1.51 -4.63 38.66
N LEU A 541 -2.25 -3.86 39.47
CA LEU A 541 -3.67 -4.10 39.74
C LEU A 541 -4.60 -3.68 38.60
N GLY A 542 -4.14 -2.82 37.68
CA GLY A 542 -4.93 -2.36 36.54
C GLY A 542 -5.38 -3.49 35.61
N TRP A 543 -4.66 -4.61 35.58
CA TRP A 543 -5.03 -5.82 34.85
C TRP A 543 -6.33 -6.47 35.33
N LEU A 544 -6.77 -6.19 36.56
CA LEU A 544 -8.08 -6.64 37.06
C LEU A 544 -9.25 -5.77 36.59
N PHE A 545 -8.96 -4.68 35.86
CA PHE A 545 -9.94 -3.68 35.45
C PHE A 545 -9.87 -3.35 33.95
N LYS A 546 -9.19 -4.19 33.17
CA LYS A 546 -9.04 -4.01 31.73
C LYS A 546 -8.91 -5.33 30.98
N ALA A 547 -9.23 -5.30 29.69
CA ALA A 547 -8.87 -6.30 28.70
C ALA A 547 -7.97 -5.65 27.65
N GLN A 548 -7.07 -6.47 27.10
CA GLN A 548 -6.19 -6.08 26.01
C GLN A 548 -6.30 -7.12 24.89
N SER A 549 -6.43 -6.63 23.66
CA SER A 549 -6.36 -7.42 22.44
C SER A 549 -5.25 -6.86 21.55
N VAL A 550 -4.41 -7.74 21.01
CA VAL A 550 -3.37 -7.40 20.04
C VAL A 550 -3.46 -8.40 18.91
N GLN A 551 -3.71 -7.91 17.70
CA GLN A 551 -3.71 -8.68 16.47
C GLN A 551 -2.64 -8.11 15.54
N LYS A 552 -1.79 -8.98 15.01
CA LYS A 552 -0.74 -8.63 14.08
C LYS A 552 -0.78 -9.59 12.89
N ASP A 553 -1.01 -9.03 11.71
CA ASP A 553 -1.05 -9.76 10.45
C ASP A 553 0.10 -9.27 9.56
N GLN A 554 0.96 -10.17 9.12
CA GLN A 554 2.08 -9.89 8.23
C GLN A 554 1.97 -10.72 6.96
N ARG A 555 2.21 -10.09 5.82
CA ARG A 555 2.19 -10.72 4.50
C ARG A 555 3.43 -10.30 3.72
N GLU A 556 4.13 -11.28 3.19
CA GLU A 556 5.31 -11.08 2.34
C GLU A 556 5.09 -11.78 1.01
N LEU A 557 5.22 -11.05 -0.09
CA LEU A 557 5.21 -11.59 -1.45
C LEU A 557 6.59 -11.40 -2.05
N LEU A 558 7.19 -12.46 -2.61
CA LEU A 558 8.45 -12.41 -3.34
C LEU A 558 8.30 -13.11 -4.68
N ILE A 559 8.79 -12.49 -5.75
CA ILE A 559 8.77 -13.05 -7.11
C ILE A 559 10.19 -13.25 -7.60
N PHE A 560 10.52 -14.49 -7.93
CA PHE A 560 11.78 -14.90 -8.52
C PHE A 560 11.57 -15.33 -9.97
N ILE A 561 12.52 -15.05 -10.85
CA ILE A 561 12.54 -15.60 -12.21
C ILE A 561 13.89 -16.19 -12.54
N THR A 562 13.85 -17.33 -13.23
CA THR A 562 15.00 -18.07 -13.73
C THR A 562 14.78 -18.38 -15.20
N PRO A 563 15.45 -17.67 -16.13
CA PRO A 563 15.43 -18.01 -17.54
C PRO A 563 16.47 -19.10 -17.84
N ARG A 564 16.19 -19.95 -18.83
CA ARG A 564 17.11 -20.97 -19.31
C ARG A 564 17.04 -21.12 -20.82
N ILE A 565 18.15 -21.02 -21.52
CA ILE A 565 18.25 -21.29 -22.95
C ILE A 565 18.18 -22.81 -23.15
N LEU A 566 17.19 -23.26 -23.91
CA LEU A 566 17.04 -24.65 -24.33
C LEU A 566 17.81 -24.82 -25.64
N GLY A 567 18.99 -25.44 -25.55
CA GLY A 567 19.77 -25.79 -26.72
C GLY A 567 21.26 -25.78 -26.47
N ASP A 568 21.77 -26.92 -26.01
CA ASP A 568 23.16 -27.33 -26.27
C ASP A 568 23.30 -28.87 -26.24
N THR A 569 22.28 -29.57 -26.75
CA THR A 569 22.40 -31.01 -27.03
C THR A 569 22.80 -31.22 -28.48
N PHE A 570 23.91 -30.61 -28.91
CA PHE A 570 24.73 -31.23 -29.94
C PHE A 570 25.53 -32.34 -29.26
N ALA A 571 24.85 -33.44 -28.94
CA ALA A 571 25.52 -34.70 -28.64
C ALA A 571 26.33 -35.08 -29.89
N ARG A 572 27.63 -35.29 -29.66
CA ARG A 572 28.65 -35.73 -30.62
C ARG A 572 28.23 -36.92 -31.48
#